data_AF-A0A965NXP2-F1
#
_entry.id   AF-A0A965NXP2-F1
#
_cell.length_a   1.000
_cell.length_b   1.000
_cell.length_c   1.000
_cell.angle_alpha   90.00
_cell.angle_beta   90.00
_cell.angle_gamma   90.00
#
_symmetry.space_group_name_H-M   'P 1'
#
loop_
_entity.id
_entity.type
_entity.pdbx_description
1 polymer ?
#
loop_
_entity_poly.entity_id
_entity_poly.type
_entity_poly.pdbx_seq_one_letter_code
_entity_poly.pdbx_strand_id
1 'polypeptide(L)'
;MGMFDAARVRSTPVTEAAGYAGAEGTIHGVTTVSLSGVDVIGEPEDDVAIYVDFDGQLPEAWFQPSLVEVIGEPAMTVTVGKGRMERSEGGEWREAPRPWWRFW
;
A
#
# COMPACT_ATOMS: atom_id res chain seq x y z
N MET A 1 8.84 3.42 4.45
CA MET A 1 7.68 2.83 3.77
C MET A 1 6.70 2.38 4.83
N GLY A 2 5.51 2.96 4.82
CA GLY A 2 4.43 2.69 5.76
C GLY A 2 3.11 2.47 5.03
N MET A 3 2.14 1.96 5.78
CA MET A 3 0.76 1.81 5.30
C MET A 3 0.22 3.18 4.86
N PHE A 4 -0.51 3.19 3.75
CA PHE A 4 -1.05 4.35 3.04
C PHE A 4 -0.05 5.37 2.50
N ASP A 5 1.23 5.02 2.41
CA ASP A 5 2.16 5.79 1.60
C ASP A 5 1.80 5.62 0.11
N ALA A 6 1.93 6.71 -0.66
CA ALA A 6 1.85 6.63 -2.11
C ALA A 6 3.09 5.91 -2.65
N ALA A 7 2.87 5.07 -3.65
CA ALA A 7 3.88 4.19 -4.19
C ALA A 7 3.85 4.19 -5.71
N ARG A 8 5.02 4.00 -6.30
CA ARG A 8 5.20 3.75 -7.72
C ARG A 8 5.87 2.42 -7.93
N VAL A 9 5.34 1.63 -8.85
CA VAL A 9 5.96 0.38 -9.29
C VAL A 9 7.13 0.72 -10.21
N ARG A 10 8.34 0.27 -9.87
CA ARG A 10 9.53 0.48 -10.69
C ARG A 10 9.38 -0.19 -12.04
N SER A 11 9.91 0.44 -13.09
CA SER A 11 10.03 -0.17 -14.42
C SER A 11 11.18 -1.18 -14.43
N THR A 12 10.83 -2.45 -14.51
CA THR A 12 11.75 -3.58 -14.63
C THR A 12 11.15 -4.59 -15.61
N PRO A 13 11.93 -5.52 -16.20
CA PRO A 13 11.36 -6.50 -17.12
C PRO A 13 10.20 -7.31 -16.53
N VAL A 14 10.24 -7.63 -15.23
CA VAL A 14 9.17 -8.38 -14.56
C VAL A 14 7.89 -7.55 -14.39
N THR A 15 8.01 -6.28 -14.01
CA THR A 15 6.84 -5.38 -13.84
C THR A 15 6.28 -4.91 -15.17
N GLU A 16 7.10 -4.80 -16.20
CA GLU A 16 6.68 -4.52 -17.57
C GLU A 16 5.91 -5.71 -18.14
N ALA A 17 6.42 -6.93 -17.98
CA ALA A 17 5.74 -8.15 -18.42
C ALA A 17 4.40 -8.37 -17.69
N ALA A 18 4.32 -7.97 -16.43
CA ALA A 18 3.10 -8.03 -15.63
C ALA A 18 2.14 -6.85 -15.86
N GLY A 19 2.54 -5.81 -16.60
CA GLY A 19 1.69 -4.66 -16.93
C GLY A 19 1.57 -3.58 -15.84
N TYR A 20 2.42 -3.61 -14.81
CA TYR A 20 2.40 -2.66 -13.68
C TYR A 20 3.49 -1.60 -13.74
N ALA A 21 4.46 -1.71 -14.65
CA ALA A 21 5.60 -0.80 -14.70
C ALA A 21 5.18 0.68 -14.76
N GLY A 22 5.69 1.46 -13.81
CA GLY A 22 5.42 2.89 -13.70
C GLY A 22 4.07 3.26 -13.10
N ALA A 23 3.20 2.29 -12.79
CA ALA A 23 1.90 2.53 -12.17
C ALA A 23 2.06 3.11 -10.76
N GLU A 24 1.17 4.02 -10.41
CA GLU A 24 1.11 4.66 -9.10
C GLU A 24 -0.10 4.15 -8.33
N GLY A 25 0.08 3.88 -7.04
CA GLY A 25 -0.95 3.34 -6.17
C GLY A 25 -0.65 3.62 -4.70
N THR A 26 -1.40 2.98 -3.81
CA THR A 26 -1.31 3.17 -2.36
C THR A 26 -0.94 1.86 -1.69
N ILE A 27 0.04 1.89 -0.78
CA ILE A 27 0.43 0.70 -0.02
C ILE A 27 -0.64 0.39 1.02
N HIS A 28 -1.26 -0.77 0.92
CA HIS A 28 -2.32 -1.19 1.85
C HIS A 28 -1.85 -2.26 2.84
N GLY A 29 -0.68 -2.87 2.62
CA GLY A 29 -0.17 -3.87 3.55
C GLY A 29 1.25 -4.33 3.25
N VAL A 30 1.84 -4.98 4.26
CA VAL A 30 3.09 -5.72 4.17
C VAL A 30 2.84 -7.08 4.81
N THR A 31 3.32 -8.15 4.20
CA THR A 31 3.14 -9.52 4.70
C THR A 31 4.45 -10.29 4.67
N THR A 32 4.48 -11.39 5.42
CA THR A 32 5.51 -12.43 5.34
C THR A 32 5.03 -13.52 4.37
N VAL A 33 5.78 -13.76 3.29
CA VAL A 33 5.32 -14.58 2.16
C VAL A 33 5.13 -16.05 2.58
N SER A 34 6.09 -16.60 3.31
CA SER A 34 6.09 -17.98 3.81
C SER A 34 4.91 -18.31 4.73
N LEU A 35 4.32 -17.29 5.37
CA LEU A 35 3.19 -17.44 6.29
C LEU A 35 1.83 -17.18 5.64
N SER A 36 1.81 -16.46 4.51
CA SER A 36 0.56 -16.00 3.89
C SER A 36 0.21 -16.70 2.58
N GLY A 37 1.19 -17.27 1.86
CA GLY A 37 0.96 -17.96 0.61
C GLY A 37 0.45 -17.06 -0.52
N VAL A 38 0.72 -15.76 -0.44
CA VAL A 38 0.36 -14.79 -1.49
C VAL A 38 1.20 -15.00 -2.75
N ASP A 39 0.62 -14.71 -3.91
CA ASP A 39 1.35 -14.68 -5.18
C ASP A 39 2.06 -13.34 -5.32
N VAL A 40 3.38 -13.37 -5.53
CA VAL A 40 4.24 -12.17 -5.50
C VAL A 40 4.80 -11.92 -6.89
N ILE A 41 4.65 -10.68 -7.36
CA ILE A 41 5.32 -10.20 -8.56
C ILE A 41 6.79 -9.92 -8.22
N GLY A 42 7.68 -10.65 -8.88
CA GLY A 42 9.11 -10.65 -8.60
C GLY A 42 9.54 -11.79 -7.69
N GLU A 43 10.84 -11.84 -7.37
CA GLU A 43 11.37 -12.82 -6.42
C GLU A 43 11.26 -12.23 -5.01
N PRO A 44 10.55 -12.87 -4.06
CA PRO A 44 10.41 -12.33 -2.71
C PRO A 44 11.75 -12.42 -1.97
N GLU A 45 12.55 -11.36 -2.08
CA GLU A 45 13.71 -11.16 -1.22
C GLU A 45 13.24 -10.94 0.23
N ASP A 46 13.97 -11.52 1.18
CA ASP A 46 13.73 -11.38 2.63
C ASP A 46 12.37 -11.88 3.16
N ASP A 47 11.65 -12.71 2.40
CA ASP A 47 10.35 -13.29 2.79
C ASP A 47 9.27 -12.23 3.04
N VAL A 48 9.36 -11.07 2.38
CA VAL A 48 8.42 -9.95 2.52
C VAL A 48 7.77 -9.62 1.18
N ALA A 49 6.49 -9.25 1.21
CA ALA A 49 5.80 -8.69 0.06
C ALA A 49 4.94 -7.48 0.45
N ILE A 50 4.74 -6.59 -0.52
CA ILE A 50 4.07 -5.31 -0.36
C ILE A 50 2.81 -5.30 -1.21
N TYR A 51 1.68 -5.05 -0.58
CA TYR A 51 0.39 -4.96 -1.25
C TYR A 51 0.11 -3.52 -1.65
N VAL A 52 -0.10 -3.33 -2.95
CA VAL A 52 -0.40 -2.02 -3.55
C VAL A 52 -1.78 -2.08 -4.19
N ASP A 53 -2.64 -1.17 -3.77
CA ASP A 53 -3.94 -0.89 -4.39
C ASP A 53 -3.79 0.25 -5.40
N PHE A 54 -4.43 0.12 -6.57
CA PHE A 54 -4.34 1.09 -7.67
C PHE A 54 -5.64 1.85 -7.90
N ASP A 55 -6.48 1.99 -6.87
CA ASP A 55 -7.77 2.71 -6.93
C ASP A 55 -8.66 2.27 -8.11
N GLY A 56 -8.60 0.97 -8.46
CA GLY A 56 -9.35 0.37 -9.56
C GLY A 56 -8.82 0.64 -10.98
N GLN A 57 -7.70 1.36 -11.13
CA GLN A 57 -7.05 1.55 -12.45
C GLN A 57 -6.36 0.28 -12.95
N LEU A 58 -5.84 -0.52 -12.02
CA LEU A 58 -5.25 -1.84 -12.24
C LEU A 58 -5.71 -2.79 -11.13
N PRO A 59 -5.62 -4.11 -11.34
CA PRO A 59 -5.82 -5.07 -10.26
C PRO A 59 -4.81 -4.82 -9.13
N GLU A 60 -5.26 -4.95 -7.90
CA GLU A 60 -4.38 -4.97 -6.73
C GLU A 60 -3.39 -6.14 -6.80
N ALA A 61 -2.17 -5.95 -6.30
CA ALA A 61 -1.13 -6.97 -6.39
C ALA A 61 -0.10 -6.88 -5.26
N TRP A 62 0.56 -8.01 -5.02
CA TRP A 62 1.70 -8.11 -4.10
C TRP A 62 3.00 -8.04 -4.89
N PHE A 63 3.92 -7.20 -4.44
CA PHE A 63 5.22 -6.98 -5.07
C PHE A 63 6.33 -7.31 -4.10
N GLN A 64 7.45 -7.83 -4.61
CA GLN A 64 8.69 -7.81 -3.83
C GLN A 64 9.06 -6.34 -3.49
N PRO A 65 9.67 -6.06 -2.32
CA PRO A 65 9.94 -4.70 -1.87
C PRO A 65 10.77 -3.85 -2.84
N SER A 66 11.75 -4.45 -3.50
CA SER A 66 12.65 -3.76 -4.42
C SER A 66 11.93 -3.18 -5.66
N LEU A 67 10.76 -3.72 -6.03
CA LEU A 67 9.95 -3.27 -7.16
C LEU A 67 9.04 -2.08 -6.82
N VAL A 68 8.95 -1.68 -5.56
CA VAL A 68 8.09 -0.59 -5.11
C VAL A 68 8.95 0.57 -4.61
N GLU A 69 8.63 1.76 -5.08
CA GLU A 69 9.23 3.01 -4.62
C GLU A 69 8.17 3.85 -3.93
N VAL A 70 8.43 4.30 -2.70
CA VAL A 70 7.57 5.28 -2.04
C VAL A 70 7.76 6.63 -2.71
N ILE A 71 6.68 7.24 -3.14
CA ILE A 71 6.67 8.55 -3.79
C ILE A 71 5.88 9.55 -2.96
N GLY A 72 6.28 10.82 -3.03
CA GLY A 72 5.56 11.92 -2.40
C GLY A 72 5.71 11.99 -0.88
N GLU A 73 4.94 12.89 -0.29
CA GLU A 73 4.85 13.07 1.16
C GLU A 73 3.94 12.00 1.76
N PRO A 74 4.23 11.50 2.97
CA PRO A 74 3.38 10.56 3.68
C PRO A 74 1.96 11.12 3.85
N ALA A 75 0.95 10.29 3.55
CA ALA A 75 -0.44 10.67 3.82
C ALA A 75 -0.64 10.90 5.32
N MET A 76 -1.28 12.03 5.66
CA MET A 76 -1.61 12.36 7.06
C MET A 76 -3.01 11.93 7.45
N THR A 77 -3.92 11.77 6.48
CA THR A 77 -5.27 11.25 6.73
C THR A 77 -5.74 10.43 5.55
N VAL A 78 -6.44 9.32 5.80
CA VAL A 78 -7.07 8.50 4.76
C VAL A 78 -8.49 8.11 5.14
N THR A 79 -9.31 7.74 4.15
CA THR A 79 -10.64 7.18 4.38
C THR A 79 -10.59 5.69 4.12
N VAL A 80 -10.95 4.88 5.12
CA VAL A 80 -11.01 3.41 5.02
C VAL A 80 -12.45 2.98 5.33
N GLY A 81 -13.16 2.50 4.31
CA GLY A 81 -14.59 2.19 4.42
C GLY A 81 -15.42 3.41 4.81
N LYS A 82 -16.07 3.38 5.99
CA LYS A 82 -16.86 4.51 6.55
C LYS A 82 -16.11 5.29 7.64
N GLY A 83 -14.85 4.93 7.89
CA GLY A 83 -13.98 5.53 8.89
C GLY A 83 -12.94 6.44 8.24
N ARG A 84 -12.50 7.45 9.00
CA ARG A 84 -11.32 8.24 8.64
C ARG A 84 -10.20 7.81 9.58
N MET A 85 -9.00 7.61 9.05
CA MET A 85 -7.79 7.38 9.83
C MET A 85 -6.89 8.61 9.72
N GLU A 86 -6.16 8.91 10.78
CA GLU A 86 -5.16 9.96 10.85
C GLU A 86 -3.82 9.37 11.27
N ARG A 87 -2.74 9.87 10.67
CA ARG A 87 -1.37 9.47 10.98
C ARG A 87 -0.82 10.36 12.08
N SER A 88 -0.29 9.76 13.14
CA SER A 88 0.38 10.46 14.22
C SER A 88 1.75 10.99 13.77
N GLU A 89 2.34 11.92 14.53
CA GLU A 89 3.73 12.35 14.32
C GLU A 89 4.73 11.18 14.39
N GLY A 90 4.40 10.10 15.11
CA GLY A 90 5.20 8.87 15.16
C GLY A 90 4.98 7.92 13.98
N GLY A 91 4.11 8.29 13.02
CA GLY A 91 3.81 7.50 11.83
C GLY A 91 2.75 6.41 12.01
N GLU A 92 2.15 6.30 13.19
CA GLU A 92 1.09 5.32 13.50
C GLU A 92 -0.28 5.80 12.98
N TRP A 93 -1.11 4.88 12.48
CA TRP A 93 -2.48 5.19 12.06
C TRP A 93 -3.48 5.00 13.19
N ARG A 94 -4.39 5.97 13.38
CA ARG A 94 -5.45 5.94 14.40
C ARG A 94 -6.78 6.37 13.79
N GLU A 95 -7.89 5.86 14.31
CA GLU A 95 -9.22 6.31 13.89
C GLU A 95 -9.42 7.78 14.27
N ALA A 96 -9.83 8.60 13.30
CA ALA A 96 -10.18 9.99 13.51
C ALA A 96 -11.41 10.07 14.42
N PRO A 97 -11.46 11.00 15.38
CA PRO A 97 -12.61 11.16 16.26
C PRO A 97 -13.88 11.38 15.44
N ARG A 98 -14.90 10.53 15.68
CA ARG A 98 -16.21 10.70 15.05
C ARG A 98 -16.93 11.90 15.67
N PRO A 99 -17.55 12.78 14.87
CA PRO A 99 -18.26 13.92 15.41
C PRO A 99 -19.42 13.50 16.32
N TRP A 100 -19.49 14.11 17.51
CA TRP A 100 -20.47 13.81 18.56
C TRP A 100 -21.94 14.06 18.14
N TRP A 101 -22.19 14.80 17.07
CA TRP A 101 -23.54 15.09 16.55
C TRP A 101 -24.13 14.00 15.64
N ARG A 102 -23.38 12.93 15.33
CA ARG A 102 -23.87 11.80 14.51
C ARG A 102 -24.53 10.67 15.32
N PHE A 103 -24.81 10.90 16.60
CA PHE A 103 -25.39 9.92 17.53
C PHE A 103 -26.82 10.26 17.99
N TRP A 104 -27.51 11.20 17.33
CA TRP A 104 -28.91 11.58 17.57
C TRP A 104 -29.72 11.55 16.27
#